data_AF-A0A9E4PJX3-F1
#
_entry.id   AF-A0A9E4PJX3-F1
#
_cell.length_a   1.000
_cell.length_b   1.000
_cell.length_c   1.000
_cell.angle_alpha   90.00
_cell.angle_beta   90.00
_cell.angle_gamma   90.00
#
_symmetry.space_group_name_H-M   'P 1'
#
loop_
_entity.id
_entity.type
_entity.pdbx_description
1 polymer ?
#
loop_
_entity_poly.entity_id
_entity_poly.type
_entity_poly.pdbx_seq_one_letter_code
_entity_poly.pdbx_strand_id
1 'polypeptide(L)'
;MTRTRLILLSTLGLMLMLAVACSAGGDSGDNSSESILGNEGEAGLSPLSQDDSTLGRSGDAPHENLSAYSINAISGGEEPAAPADQQLGNALDRKIIQSSSVDLGVEGENGVSRSFQDIIRIAETAGGFVANSSFSNIDEKQFADVTIRVPSTQYQSVLAEIRGMGTVSEESSDANDVTEEFTDLQARLRTLNATEQRYLELLARA
;
A
#
# COMPACT_ATOMS: atom_id res chain seq x y z
N MET A 1 -21.41 51.15 -32.38
CA MET A 1 -20.63 50.35 -33.37
C MET A 1 -19.13 50.45 -33.08
N THR A 2 -18.63 49.90 -31.97
CA THR A 2 -17.19 50.02 -31.61
C THR A 2 -16.61 48.84 -30.81
N ARG A 3 -17.28 47.67 -30.75
CA ARG A 3 -16.79 46.54 -29.91
C ARG A 3 -16.30 45.31 -30.67
N THR A 4 -16.38 45.29 -32.00
CA THR A 4 -16.01 44.13 -32.83
C THR A 4 -14.57 44.15 -33.37
N ARG A 5 -13.77 45.18 -33.07
CA ARG A 5 -12.40 45.33 -33.63
C ARG A 5 -11.27 44.82 -32.73
N LEU A 6 -11.54 44.28 -31.55
CA LEU A 6 -10.48 43.90 -30.59
C LEU A 6 -10.06 42.42 -30.61
N ILE A 7 -10.79 41.54 -31.32
CA ILE A 7 -10.51 40.08 -31.29
C ILE A 7 -9.60 39.63 -32.46
N LEU A 8 -9.41 40.47 -33.48
CA LEU A 8 -8.72 40.09 -34.73
C LEU A 8 -7.19 40.26 -34.73
N LEU A 9 -6.56 40.77 -33.66
CA LEU A 9 -5.11 41.03 -33.63
C LEU A 9 -4.27 40.02 -32.82
N SER A 10 -4.87 39.05 -32.13
CA SER A 10 -4.13 38.09 -31.29
C SER A 10 -3.71 36.81 -32.01
N THR A 11 -4.25 36.51 -33.19
CA THR A 11 -4.03 35.23 -33.90
C THR A 11 -2.82 35.23 -34.83
N LEU A 12 -2.09 36.35 -34.93
CA LEU A 12 -0.92 36.48 -35.82
C LEU A 12 0.43 36.19 -35.12
N GLY A 13 0.44 35.92 -33.82
CA GLY A 13 1.67 35.77 -33.01
C GLY A 13 2.17 34.33 -32.79
N LEU A 14 1.43 33.31 -33.21
CA LEU A 14 1.80 31.91 -32.92
C LEU A 14 1.77 31.05 -34.18
N MET A 15 2.56 31.44 -35.17
CA MET A 15 2.89 30.56 -36.29
C MET A 15 4.34 30.79 -36.68
N LEU A 16 5.14 29.73 -36.56
CA LEU A 16 6.44 29.46 -37.20
C LEU A 16 7.64 29.31 -36.26
N MET A 17 7.76 28.11 -35.66
CA MET A 17 9.05 27.42 -35.50
C MET A 17 8.79 25.91 -35.41
N LEU A 18 8.71 25.26 -36.57
CA LEU A 18 8.69 23.81 -36.70
C LEU A 18 10.00 23.36 -37.33
N ALA A 19 10.92 22.89 -36.51
CA ALA A 19 12.07 22.09 -36.94
C ALA A 19 12.67 21.34 -35.75
N VAL A 20 12.10 20.18 -35.41
CA VAL A 20 12.87 19.08 -34.81
C VAL A 20 12.38 17.78 -35.44
N ALA A 21 13.19 17.30 -36.39
CA ALA A 21 13.23 15.92 -36.80
C ALA A 21 13.98 15.12 -35.72
N CYS A 22 13.38 14.05 -35.21
CA CYS A 22 14.12 13.00 -34.51
C CYS A 22 13.56 11.64 -34.91
N SER A 23 14.38 10.93 -35.68
CA SER A 23 14.32 9.51 -36.01
C SER A 23 15.04 8.68 -34.95
N ALA A 24 14.44 7.58 -34.51
CA ALA A 24 15.05 6.32 -33.99
C ALA A 24 13.90 5.55 -33.32
N GLY A 25 13.52 4.32 -33.70
CA GLY A 25 14.36 3.12 -33.70
C GLY A 25 14.18 2.41 -32.36
N GLY A 26 13.25 1.45 -32.27
CA GLY A 26 12.93 0.72 -31.04
C GLY A 26 12.47 -0.71 -31.34
N ASP A 27 13.29 -1.65 -30.87
CA ASP A 27 13.35 -3.09 -31.11
C ASP A 27 12.22 -3.89 -30.43
N SER A 28 11.70 -4.91 -31.11
CA SER A 28 10.65 -5.81 -30.60
C SER A 28 11.30 -7.01 -29.92
N GLY A 29 11.38 -6.99 -28.58
CA GLY A 29 11.78 -8.13 -27.77
C GLY A 29 10.58 -9.04 -27.46
N ASP A 30 10.49 -10.16 -28.16
CA ASP A 30 9.51 -11.23 -27.95
C ASP A 30 10.05 -12.18 -26.87
N ASN A 31 9.41 -12.26 -25.69
CA ASN A 31 9.79 -13.21 -24.64
C ASN A 31 8.81 -14.39 -24.65
N SER A 32 9.26 -15.49 -25.24
CA SER A 32 8.57 -16.78 -25.24
C SER A 32 8.52 -17.38 -23.84
N SER A 33 7.31 -17.68 -23.38
CA SER A 33 7.00 -18.48 -22.21
C SER A 33 7.42 -19.95 -22.41
N GLU A 34 8.37 -20.44 -21.59
CA GLU A 34 8.65 -21.87 -21.47
C GLU A 34 7.69 -22.52 -20.45
N SER A 35 6.84 -23.40 -20.96
CA SER A 35 6.07 -24.38 -20.20
C SER A 35 6.92 -25.65 -20.01
N ILE A 36 7.26 -25.99 -18.77
CA ILE A 36 7.83 -27.30 -18.44
C ILE A 36 6.67 -28.24 -18.11
N LEU A 37 6.43 -29.20 -19.00
CA LEU A 37 5.62 -30.41 -18.76
C LEU A 37 6.56 -31.62 -18.71
N GLY A 38 6.31 -32.48 -17.71
CA GLY A 38 6.48 -33.92 -17.82
C GLY A 38 7.86 -34.49 -17.53
N ASN A 39 7.99 -35.16 -16.38
CA ASN A 39 8.72 -36.43 -16.35
C ASN A 39 7.90 -37.48 -15.61
N GLU A 40 7.76 -38.62 -16.25
CA GLU A 40 6.92 -39.74 -15.88
C GLU A 40 7.75 -40.80 -15.13
N GLY A 41 7.09 -41.49 -14.19
CA GLY A 41 7.23 -42.93 -14.00
C GLY A 41 8.46 -43.45 -13.28
N GLU A 42 8.28 -43.84 -12.01
CA GLU A 42 8.83 -45.10 -11.49
C GLU A 42 7.78 -45.76 -10.60
N ALA A 43 7.48 -47.01 -10.92
CA ALA A 43 6.49 -47.86 -10.28
C ALA A 43 7.07 -48.53 -9.02
N GLY A 44 6.27 -48.64 -7.96
CA GLY A 44 6.68 -49.29 -6.72
C GLY A 44 5.51 -49.72 -5.84
N LEU A 45 4.83 -50.78 -6.28
CA LEU A 45 4.25 -51.89 -5.49
C LEU A 45 3.86 -51.64 -4.01
N SER A 46 2.56 -51.74 -3.69
CA SER A 46 2.08 -52.18 -2.36
C SER A 46 2.47 -53.66 -2.12
N PRO A 47 2.59 -54.13 -0.85
CA PRO A 47 1.43 -54.77 -0.22
C PRO A 47 1.30 -54.68 1.33
N LEU A 48 0.03 -54.67 1.76
CA LEU A 48 -0.64 -55.39 2.88
C LEU A 48 0.04 -55.67 4.25
N SER A 49 -0.64 -55.15 5.29
CA SER A 49 -1.12 -55.79 6.55
C SER A 49 -0.15 -56.36 7.58
N GLN A 50 -0.28 -55.92 8.86
CA GLN A 50 -0.82 -56.78 9.93
C GLN A 50 -1.12 -56.04 11.25
N ASP A 51 -2.15 -56.60 11.88
CA ASP A 51 -2.90 -56.28 13.08
C ASP A 51 -2.16 -56.78 14.34
N ASP A 52 -2.19 -56.05 15.46
CA ASP A 52 -2.24 -56.70 16.77
C ASP A 52 -2.88 -55.79 17.83
N SER A 53 -3.90 -56.36 18.46
CA SER A 53 -4.76 -55.81 19.49
C SER A 53 -4.29 -56.26 20.87
N THR A 54 -4.27 -55.37 21.86
CA THR A 54 -4.43 -55.82 23.26
C THR A 54 -5.49 -55.00 23.99
N LEU A 55 -6.42 -55.77 24.55
CA LEU A 55 -7.67 -55.41 25.19
C LEU A 55 -7.45 -54.83 26.59
N GLY A 56 -8.37 -53.96 27.00
CA GLY A 56 -9.00 -54.15 28.32
C GLY A 56 -9.23 -52.91 29.18
N ARG A 57 -10.54 -52.65 29.39
CA ARG A 57 -11.18 -52.50 30.71
C ARG A 57 -11.50 -51.08 31.22
N SER A 58 -12.76 -50.72 30.97
CA SER A 58 -13.76 -50.15 31.88
C SER A 58 -13.35 -49.71 33.30
N GLY A 59 -13.86 -48.53 33.72
CA GLY A 59 -14.15 -48.26 35.14
C GLY A 59 -14.12 -46.79 35.57
N ASP A 60 -15.29 -46.15 35.52
CA ASP A 60 -15.94 -45.39 36.61
C ASP A 60 -15.11 -44.50 37.59
N ALA A 61 -15.46 -43.21 37.56
CA ALA A 61 -15.73 -42.29 38.68
C ALA A 61 -14.61 -41.86 39.69
N PRO A 62 -14.84 -40.73 40.42
CA PRO A 62 -13.80 -39.83 40.93
C PRO A 62 -13.35 -40.16 42.35
N HIS A 63 -12.09 -39.87 42.66
CA HIS A 63 -11.58 -39.87 44.03
C HIS A 63 -11.27 -38.46 44.52
N GLU A 64 -11.84 -38.16 45.67
CA GLU A 64 -11.70 -36.95 46.44
C GLU A 64 -10.28 -36.71 46.96
N ASN A 65 -9.92 -35.45 47.18
CA ASN A 65 -9.18 -35.05 48.37
C ASN A 65 -9.36 -33.55 48.64
N LEU A 66 -10.15 -33.24 49.67
CA LEU A 66 -10.21 -31.92 50.30
C LEU A 66 -9.06 -31.77 51.30
N SER A 67 -8.24 -30.75 51.06
CA SER A 67 -7.58 -29.86 52.03
C SER A 67 -6.87 -30.46 53.25
N ALA A 68 -5.55 -30.25 53.33
CA ALA A 68 -4.91 -29.77 54.56
C ALA A 68 -3.51 -29.18 54.30
N TYR A 69 -3.47 -27.84 54.33
CA TYR A 69 -2.51 -27.01 55.06
C TYR A 69 -0.98 -27.30 55.02
N SER A 70 -0.27 -26.30 54.48
CA SER A 70 1.07 -25.78 54.84
C SER A 70 2.33 -26.55 54.45
N ILE A 71 3.18 -25.93 53.61
CA ILE A 71 4.28 -25.05 54.06
C ILE A 71 4.89 -24.28 52.88
N ASN A 72 5.18 -22.99 53.10
CA ASN A 72 5.93 -22.12 52.19
C ASN A 72 7.30 -22.74 51.82
N ALA A 73 7.57 -22.85 50.52
CA ALA A 73 8.93 -22.88 49.98
C ALA A 73 8.97 -22.04 48.70
N ILE A 74 9.64 -20.90 48.86
CA ILE A 74 9.98 -19.84 47.92
C ILE A 74 10.47 -20.36 46.56
N SER A 75 10.00 -19.70 45.48
CA SER A 75 10.79 -19.31 44.29
C SER A 75 9.96 -19.40 43.01
N GLY A 76 8.91 -18.58 42.89
CA GLY A 76 8.34 -18.21 41.60
C GLY A 76 9.01 -16.92 41.16
N GLY A 77 9.78 -16.96 40.08
CA GLY A 77 10.40 -15.78 39.50
C GLY A 77 9.32 -14.76 39.14
N GLU A 78 9.42 -13.58 39.73
CA GLU A 78 8.68 -12.40 39.34
C GLU A 78 9.09 -12.09 37.89
N GLU A 79 8.33 -12.58 36.92
CA GLU A 79 8.45 -12.14 35.53
C GLU A 79 8.02 -10.67 35.52
N PRO A 80 8.93 -9.73 35.18
CA PRO A 80 8.59 -8.32 35.23
C PRO A 80 7.49 -8.07 34.19
N ALA A 81 6.29 -7.77 34.68
CA ALA A 81 5.22 -7.25 33.85
C ALA A 81 5.78 -6.04 33.08
N ALA A 82 5.88 -6.17 31.76
CA ALA A 82 6.24 -5.07 30.89
C ALA A 82 5.33 -3.87 31.20
N PRO A 83 5.83 -2.62 31.22
CA PRO A 83 4.99 -1.49 31.58
C PRO A 83 3.85 -1.38 30.56
N ALA A 84 2.60 -1.47 31.02
CA ALA A 84 1.41 -1.27 30.18
C ALA A 84 1.44 0.07 29.42
N ASP A 85 2.22 1.04 29.92
CA ASP A 85 2.46 2.34 29.31
C ASP A 85 3.28 2.27 28.00
N GLN A 86 4.18 1.29 27.85
CA GLN A 86 5.00 1.12 26.63
C GLN A 86 4.17 0.58 25.46
N GLN A 87 3.17 -0.27 25.73
CA GLN A 87 2.25 -0.78 24.71
C GLN A 87 1.30 0.32 24.21
N LEU A 88 0.89 1.25 25.08
CA LEU A 88 0.03 2.37 24.69
C LEU A 88 0.80 3.41 23.86
N GLY A 89 2.06 3.69 24.21
CA GLY A 89 2.94 4.58 23.43
C GLY A 89 3.24 4.06 22.03
N ASN A 90 3.51 2.76 21.90
CA ASN A 90 3.73 2.12 20.59
C ASN A 90 2.47 2.07 19.72
N ALA A 91 1.28 2.01 20.32
CA ALA A 91 0.02 2.08 19.58
C ALA A 91 -0.28 3.47 18.98
N LEU A 92 0.26 4.53 19.60
CA LEU A 92 0.05 5.93 19.19
C LEU A 92 1.05 6.43 18.15
N ASP A 93 2.26 5.84 18.06
CA ASP A 93 3.29 6.22 17.06
C ASP A 93 3.36 5.27 15.86
N ARG A 94 2.26 4.58 15.55
CA ARG A 94 2.22 3.68 14.39
C ARG A 94 2.32 4.45 13.08
N LYS A 95 3.05 3.88 12.12
CA LYS A 95 3.17 4.40 10.76
C LYS A 95 2.27 3.59 9.86
N ILE A 96 1.08 4.10 9.58
CA ILE A 96 0.06 3.42 8.79
C ILE A 96 -0.09 4.13 7.44
N ILE A 97 -0.02 3.37 6.36
CA ILE A 97 -0.36 3.82 5.01
C ILE A 97 -1.79 3.40 4.73
N GLN A 98 -2.64 4.37 4.39
CA GLN A 98 -4.02 4.12 3.98
C GLN A 98 -4.15 4.30 2.47
N SER A 99 -4.80 3.35 1.82
CA SER A 99 -5.05 3.31 0.38
C SER A 99 -6.53 3.06 0.14
N SER A 100 -7.13 3.78 -0.80
CA SER A 100 -8.48 3.50 -1.28
C SER A 100 -8.54 3.54 -2.80
N SER A 101 -9.28 2.60 -3.38
CA SER A 101 -9.68 2.63 -4.78
C SER A 101 -11.18 2.92 -4.84
N VAL A 102 -11.59 3.86 -5.68
CA VAL A 102 -12.98 4.27 -5.83
C VAL A 102 -13.31 4.39 -7.30
N ASP A 103 -14.30 3.63 -7.74
CA ASP A 103 -14.87 3.74 -9.07
C ASP A 103 -16.09 4.65 -9.03
N LEU A 104 -15.96 5.81 -9.68
CA LEU A 104 -16.96 6.87 -9.64
C LEU A 104 -17.67 7.02 -10.99
N GLY A 105 -18.98 6.78 -11.00
CA GLY A 105 -19.86 7.15 -12.10
C GLY A 105 -20.26 8.62 -11.99
N VAL A 106 -19.89 9.45 -12.98
CA VAL A 106 -20.24 10.87 -13.03
C VAL A 106 -21.26 11.11 -14.13
N GLU A 107 -22.36 11.78 -13.78
CA GLU A 107 -23.41 12.15 -14.73
C GLU A 107 -23.15 13.53 -15.36
N GLY A 108 -23.69 13.76 -16.56
CA GLY A 108 -23.67 15.05 -17.26
C GLY A 108 -22.60 15.19 -18.34
N GLU A 109 -22.77 16.20 -19.19
CA GLU A 109 -21.85 16.49 -20.30
C GLU A 109 -20.50 16.98 -19.75
N ASN A 110 -19.42 16.32 -20.16
CA ASN A 110 -18.06 16.56 -19.66
C ASN A 110 -17.90 16.37 -18.14
N GLY A 111 -18.78 15.60 -17.49
CA GLY A 111 -18.73 15.35 -16.05
C GLY A 111 -17.40 14.74 -15.62
N VAL A 112 -16.93 13.74 -16.35
CA VAL A 112 -15.65 13.06 -16.08
C VAL A 112 -14.47 14.03 -16.18
N SER A 113 -14.42 14.88 -17.22
CA SER A 113 -13.35 15.87 -17.37
C SER A 113 -13.31 16.90 -16.24
N ARG A 114 -14.49 17.35 -15.76
CA ARG A 114 -14.57 18.26 -14.60
C ARG A 114 -14.12 17.58 -13.32
N SER A 115 -14.66 16.40 -13.03
CA SER A 115 -14.30 15.64 -11.83
C SER A 115 -12.82 15.31 -11.79
N PHE A 116 -12.22 14.97 -12.94
CA PHE A 116 -10.78 14.75 -13.05
C PHE A 116 -9.96 15.98 -12.62
N GLN A 117 -10.30 17.18 -13.12
CA GLN A 117 -9.62 18.42 -12.75
C GLN A 117 -9.87 18.81 -11.29
N ASP A 118 -11.07 18.55 -10.78
CA ASP A 118 -11.43 18.85 -9.40
C ASP A 118 -10.71 17.92 -8.41
N ILE A 119 -10.56 16.62 -8.72
CA ILE A 119 -9.78 15.68 -7.90
C ILE A 119 -8.32 16.14 -7.78
N ILE A 120 -7.71 16.58 -8.88
CA ILE A 120 -6.33 17.13 -8.87
C ILE A 120 -6.26 18.33 -7.94
N ARG A 121 -7.21 19.27 -8.04
CA ARG A 121 -7.25 20.46 -7.20
C ARG A 121 -7.46 20.15 -5.72
N ILE A 122 -8.32 19.17 -5.41
CA ILE A 122 -8.57 18.69 -4.04
C ILE A 122 -7.26 18.14 -3.46
N ALA A 123 -6.54 17.31 -4.22
CA ALA A 123 -5.26 16.76 -3.79
C ALA A 123 -4.22 17.85 -3.49
N GLU A 124 -4.08 18.83 -4.39
CA GLU A 124 -3.15 19.96 -4.22
C GLU A 124 -3.53 20.84 -3.01
N THR A 125 -4.82 21.12 -2.84
CA THR A 125 -5.31 21.95 -1.73
C THR A 125 -5.13 21.25 -0.38
N ALA A 126 -5.20 19.92 -0.36
CA ALA A 126 -4.91 19.11 0.82
C ALA A 126 -3.41 18.98 1.14
N GLY A 127 -2.52 19.60 0.34
CA GLY A 127 -1.06 19.48 0.49
C GLY A 127 -0.50 18.15 -0.05
N GLY A 128 -1.27 17.47 -0.89
CA GLY A 128 -0.87 16.28 -1.62
C GLY A 128 -0.36 16.58 -3.03
N PHE A 129 -0.16 15.52 -3.81
CA PHE A 129 0.26 15.60 -5.20
C PHE A 129 -0.32 14.44 -6.03
N VAL A 130 -0.35 14.62 -7.35
CA VAL A 130 -0.78 13.60 -8.31
C VAL A 130 0.39 12.67 -8.60
N ALA A 131 0.21 11.37 -8.32
CA ALA A 131 1.21 10.35 -8.59
C ALA A 131 1.09 9.76 -10.00
N ASN A 132 -0.14 9.60 -10.48
CA ASN A 132 -0.44 9.14 -11.84
C ASN A 132 -1.77 9.76 -12.29
N SER A 133 -1.89 10.03 -13.58
CA SER A 133 -3.14 10.49 -14.18
C SER A 133 -3.22 10.05 -15.64
N SER A 134 -4.35 9.46 -16.02
CA SER A 134 -4.72 9.12 -17.38
C SER A 134 -6.08 9.76 -17.68
N PHE A 135 -6.27 10.22 -18.91
CA PHE A 135 -7.57 10.66 -19.40
C PHE A 135 -7.71 10.21 -20.84
N SER A 136 -8.84 9.59 -21.15
CA SER A 136 -9.14 9.10 -22.50
C SER A 136 -10.57 9.41 -22.90
N ASN A 137 -10.79 9.51 -24.21
CA ASN A 137 -12.10 9.66 -24.80
C ASN A 137 -12.24 8.61 -25.90
N ILE A 138 -13.20 7.70 -25.75
CA ILE A 138 -13.44 6.58 -26.65
C ILE A 138 -14.93 6.57 -26.98
N ASP A 139 -15.29 6.65 -28.25
CA ASP A 139 -16.68 6.61 -28.73
C ASP A 139 -17.62 7.57 -27.96
N GLU A 140 -17.18 8.82 -27.80
CA GLU A 140 -17.87 9.89 -27.06
C GLU A 140 -18.02 9.65 -25.54
N LYS A 141 -17.45 8.57 -25.01
CA LYS A 141 -17.35 8.30 -23.58
C LYS A 141 -16.01 8.76 -23.05
N GLN A 142 -16.03 9.43 -21.91
CA GLN A 142 -14.83 9.90 -21.22
C GLN A 142 -14.47 8.93 -20.10
N PHE A 143 -13.19 8.60 -19.99
CA PHE A 143 -12.63 7.80 -18.91
C PHE A 143 -11.44 8.54 -18.31
N ALA A 144 -11.27 8.44 -17.00
CA ALA A 144 -10.19 9.09 -16.30
C ALA A 144 -9.73 8.20 -15.14
N ASP A 145 -8.42 7.93 -15.09
CA ASP A 145 -7.78 7.27 -13.96
C ASP A 145 -6.88 8.28 -13.27
N VAL A 146 -6.99 8.40 -11.96
CA VAL A 146 -6.13 9.32 -11.21
C VAL A 146 -5.72 8.68 -9.90
N THR A 147 -4.42 8.73 -9.63
CA THR A 147 -3.83 8.29 -8.36
C THR A 147 -3.23 9.50 -7.69
N ILE A 148 -3.76 9.85 -6.53
CA ILE A 148 -3.28 10.98 -5.71
C ILE A 148 -2.66 10.47 -4.42
N ARG A 149 -1.64 11.19 -3.94
CA ARG A 149 -1.05 10.98 -2.61
C ARG A 149 -1.32 12.20 -1.77
N VAL A 150 -1.92 12.01 -0.59
CA VAL A 150 -2.28 13.07 0.33
C VAL A 150 -1.73 12.79 1.72
N PRO A 151 -1.51 13.82 2.56
CA PRO A 151 -1.16 13.62 3.96
C PRO A 151 -2.22 12.78 4.69
N SER A 152 -1.78 11.91 5.62
CA SER A 152 -2.66 10.98 6.34
C SER A 152 -3.76 11.69 7.14
N THR A 153 -3.51 12.91 7.62
CA THR A 153 -4.50 13.72 8.33
C THR A 153 -5.67 14.14 7.44
N GLN A 154 -5.45 14.30 6.13
CA GLN A 154 -6.44 14.76 5.17
C GLN A 154 -7.15 13.62 4.44
N TYR A 155 -6.65 12.38 4.55
CA TYR A 155 -7.13 11.22 3.82
C TYR A 155 -8.65 11.05 3.90
N GLN A 156 -9.22 11.06 5.11
CA GLN A 156 -10.66 10.83 5.30
C GLN A 156 -11.52 11.97 4.70
N SER A 157 -11.03 13.22 4.78
CA SER A 157 -11.72 14.39 4.24
C SER A 157 -11.72 14.36 2.71
N VAL A 158 -10.56 14.10 2.11
CA VAL A 158 -10.40 14.01 0.65
C VAL A 158 -11.25 12.87 0.09
N LEU A 159 -11.22 11.70 0.72
CA LEU A 159 -12.03 10.56 0.30
C LEU A 159 -13.53 10.87 0.35
N ALA A 160 -13.99 11.53 1.41
CA ALA A 160 -15.39 11.93 1.52
C ALA A 160 -15.81 12.96 0.45
N GLU A 161 -14.94 13.91 0.13
CA GLU A 161 -15.18 14.90 -0.93
C GLU A 161 -15.30 14.23 -2.30
N ILE A 162 -14.40 13.29 -2.62
CA ILE A 162 -14.41 12.53 -3.89
C ILE A 162 -15.69 11.70 -4.02
N ARG A 163 -16.11 11.00 -2.97
CA ARG A 163 -17.37 10.25 -2.97
C ARG A 163 -18.59 11.13 -3.23
N GLY A 164 -18.53 12.40 -2.84
CA GLY A 164 -19.63 13.36 -3.04
C GLY A 164 -19.76 13.89 -4.48
N MET A 165 -18.77 13.64 -5.34
CA MET A 165 -18.75 14.19 -6.71
C MET A 165 -19.57 13.37 -7.72
N GLY A 166 -19.99 12.16 -7.37
CA GLY A 166 -20.73 11.26 -8.26
C GLY A 166 -21.30 10.04 -7.53
N THR A 167 -21.69 9.03 -8.29
CA THR A 167 -22.21 7.77 -7.77
C THR A 167 -21.09 6.75 -7.66
N VAL A 168 -20.77 6.32 -6.45
CA VAL A 168 -19.76 5.28 -6.22
C VAL A 168 -20.32 3.92 -6.65
N SER A 169 -19.65 3.29 -7.62
CA SER A 169 -20.01 1.96 -8.11
C SER A 169 -19.27 0.87 -7.33
N GLU A 170 -17.98 1.08 -7.08
CA GLU A 170 -17.12 0.17 -6.33
C GLU A 170 -16.17 0.98 -5.46
N GLU A 171 -15.91 0.47 -4.26
CA GLU A 171 -14.94 1.06 -3.35
C GLU A 171 -14.22 -0.04 -2.56
N SER A 172 -12.90 0.05 -2.51
CA SER A 172 -12.04 -0.76 -1.65
C SER A 172 -11.11 0.13 -0.83
N SER A 173 -10.78 -0.33 0.37
CA SER A 173 -9.89 0.38 1.28
C SER A 173 -8.96 -0.59 1.99
N ASP A 174 -7.68 -0.25 2.02
CA ASP A 174 -6.62 -1.03 2.62
C ASP A 174 -5.80 -0.15 3.57
N ALA A 175 -5.32 -0.74 4.66
CA ALA A 175 -4.44 -0.07 5.61
C ALA A 175 -3.25 -0.99 5.92
N ASN A 176 -2.05 -0.49 5.67
CA ASN A 176 -0.80 -1.21 5.88
C ASN A 176 -0.02 -0.54 7.02
N ASP A 177 0.23 -1.28 8.09
CA ASP A 177 1.09 -0.84 9.19
C ASP A 177 2.54 -1.11 8.82
N VAL A 178 3.31 -0.04 8.59
CA VAL A 178 4.72 -0.07 8.18
C VAL A 178 5.66 0.42 9.29
N THR A 179 5.22 0.29 10.55
CA THR A 179 5.97 0.79 11.71
C THR A 179 7.32 0.09 11.86
N GLU A 180 7.38 -1.22 11.60
CA GLU A 180 8.59 -2.02 11.73
C GLU A 180 9.62 -1.62 10.66
N GLU A 181 9.20 -1.58 9.40
CA GLU A 181 10.03 -1.21 8.26
C GLU A 181 10.54 0.23 8.38
N PHE A 182 9.69 1.14 8.87
CA PHE A 182 10.08 2.52 9.12
C PHE A 182 11.14 2.64 10.22
N THR A 183 11.00 1.85 11.30
CA THR A 183 11.94 1.86 12.42
C THR A 183 13.28 1.24 12.03
N ASP A 184 13.27 0.13 11.29
CA ASP A 184 14.47 -0.49 10.73
C ASP A 184 15.22 0.47 9.79
N LEU A 185 14.49 1.10 8.86
CA LEU A 185 15.09 2.06 7.93
C LEU A 185 15.73 3.25 8.67
N GLN A 186 15.07 3.75 9.72
CA GLN A 186 15.65 4.79 10.56
C GLN A 186 16.93 4.34 11.27
N ALA A 187 16.94 3.12 11.84
CA ALA A 187 18.14 2.58 12.50
C ALA A 187 19.31 2.43 11.52
N ARG A 188 19.01 1.96 10.31
CA ARG A 188 19.99 1.84 9.22
C ARG A 188 20.53 3.20 8.79
N LEU A 189 19.67 4.19 8.60
CA LEU A 189 20.07 5.57 8.28
C LEU A 189 20.97 6.17 9.36
N ARG A 190 20.65 5.98 10.64
CA ARG A 190 21.49 6.45 11.76
C ARG A 190 22.88 5.83 11.72
N THR A 191 22.96 4.52 11.46
CA THR A 191 24.24 3.79 11.38
C THR A 191 25.09 4.29 10.20
N LEU A 192 24.47 4.51 9.04
CA LEU A 192 25.14 5.06 7.86
C LEU A 192 25.68 6.47 8.11
N ASN A 193 24.86 7.36 8.68
CA ASN A 193 25.28 8.73 9.00
C ASN A 193 26.43 8.76 10.03
N ALA A 194 26.41 7.89 11.05
CA ALA A 194 27.50 7.78 12.02
C ALA A 194 28.80 7.30 11.36
N THR A 195 28.70 6.37 10.41
CA THR A 195 29.85 5.87 9.64
C THR A 195 30.43 6.97 8.74
N GLU A 196 29.57 7.72 8.05
CA GLU A 196 29.95 8.87 7.24
C GLU A 196 30.67 9.93 8.08
N GLN A 197 30.09 10.33 9.21
CA GLN A 197 30.71 11.30 10.12
C GLN A 197 32.08 10.85 10.58
N ARG A 198 32.23 9.57 10.96
CA ARG A 198 33.52 9.03 11.36
C ARG A 198 34.54 9.04 10.23
N TYR A 199 34.11 8.75 9.01
CA TYR A 199 34.99 8.82 7.83
C TYR A 199 35.45 10.25 7.56
N LEU A 200 34.55 11.23 7.62
CA LEU A 200 34.88 12.65 7.46
C LEU A 200 35.83 13.15 8.55
N GLU A 201 35.67 12.71 9.81
CA GLU A 201 36.60 13.02 10.90
C GLU A 201 38.02 12.50 10.62
N LEU A 202 38.15 11.33 9.98
CA LEU A 202 39.46 10.78 9.62
C LEU A 202 40.10 11.58 8.49
N LEU A 203 39.34 11.97 7.47
CA LEU A 203 39.83 12.82 6.38
C LEU A 203 40.26 14.20 6.88
N ALA A 204 39.54 14.78 7.83
CA ALA A 204 39.87 16.09 8.40
C ALA A 204 41.16 16.09 9.26
N ARG A 205 41.66 14.91 9.65
CA ARG A 205 42.88 14.74 10.44
C ARG A 205 44.13 14.43 9.59
N ALA A 206 43.96 14.24 8.28
CA ALA A 206 45.03 14.00 7.31
C ALA A 206 45.44 15.31 6.62
#